data_AF-A0A6V7VHU8-F1
#
_entry.id   AF-A0A6V7VHU8-F1
#
_cell.length_a   1.000
_cell.length_b   1.000
_cell.length_c   1.000
_cell.angle_alpha   90.00
_cell.angle_beta   90.00
_cell.angle_gamma   90.00
#
_symmetry.space_group_name_H-M   'P 1'
#
loop_
_entity.id
_entity.type
_entity.pdbx_description
1 polymer ?
#
loop_
_entity_poly.entity_id
_entity_poly.type
_entity_poly.pdbx_seq_one_letter_code
_entity_poly.pdbx_strand_id
1 'polypeptide(L)'
;MLLGNLSNLAEFHPILLKHFNGFPIMNVAVEMAKELDKLANGKSEEKPSKESLNSLRVNIYRLERLCDSWLNTGHYSNVPDRLRLLYSFLCALMAKLDFLCEDYLSSLRFCDEGLLKGHDLEDESLSKFASHLCRYFIPPPPELFTQNNKKPTSPPPPLSNSFPIQIEQLPSLEFFYKNNYLPGLPLIINGMVNGWPAFEKWR
;
A
#
# COMPACT_ATOMS: atom_id res chain seq x y z
N MET A 1 9.46 14.97 -10.62
CA MET A 1 10.21 13.88 -9.96
C MET A 1 9.32 13.40 -8.81
N LEU A 2 8.36 12.49 -9.00
CA LEU A 2 8.47 11.08 -9.40
C LEU A 2 9.51 10.36 -8.52
N LEU A 3 9.10 9.92 -7.31
CA LEU A 3 9.90 9.32 -6.22
C LEU A 3 11.21 10.06 -5.95
N GLY A 4 11.26 10.82 -4.85
CA GLY A 4 12.38 11.68 -4.47
C GLY A 4 13.76 10.99 -4.41
N ASN A 5 14.75 11.67 -3.86
CA ASN A 5 16.08 11.08 -3.69
C ASN A 5 15.99 9.95 -2.64
N LEU A 6 16.02 8.69 -3.11
CA LEU A 6 15.82 7.52 -2.25
C LEU A 6 17.06 7.22 -1.40
N SER A 7 18.25 7.58 -1.87
CA SER A 7 19.48 7.49 -1.09
C SER A 7 19.44 8.42 0.13
N ASN A 8 18.92 9.65 -0.01
CA ASN A 8 18.70 10.55 1.12
C ASN A 8 17.69 9.96 2.12
N LEU A 9 16.58 9.39 1.64
CA LEU A 9 15.61 8.75 2.54
C LEU A 9 16.29 7.61 3.30
N ALA A 10 17.09 6.78 2.63
CA ALA A 10 17.80 5.68 3.26
C ALA A 10 18.84 6.15 4.31
N GLU A 11 19.53 7.25 4.03
CA GLU A 11 20.62 7.79 4.85
C GLU A 11 20.16 8.68 6.00
N PHE A 12 18.96 9.27 5.93
CA PHE A 12 18.50 10.24 6.92
C PHE A 12 17.20 9.85 7.64
N HIS A 13 16.46 8.84 7.15
CA HIS A 13 15.21 8.45 7.79
C HIS A 13 15.48 7.91 9.22
N PRO A 14 14.90 8.51 10.28
CA PRO A 14 15.27 8.22 11.67
C PRO A 14 15.13 6.75 12.06
N ILE A 15 14.03 6.10 11.63
CA ILE A 15 13.76 4.69 11.93
C ILE A 15 14.73 3.76 11.18
N LEU A 16 14.99 4.00 9.89
CA LEU A 16 15.90 3.17 9.10
C LEU A 16 17.32 3.23 9.67
N LEU A 17 17.79 4.44 9.99
CA LEU A 17 19.07 4.64 10.65
C LEU A 17 19.15 3.94 12.01
N LYS A 18 18.17 4.19 12.89
CA LYS A 18 18.21 3.64 14.25
C LYS A 18 18.24 2.11 14.27
N HIS A 19 17.56 1.46 13.33
CA HIS A 19 17.35 0.01 13.37
C HIS A 19 18.17 -0.80 12.39
N PHE A 20 18.67 -0.18 11.31
CA PHE A 20 19.38 -0.90 10.25
C PHE A 20 20.72 -0.29 9.87
N ASN A 21 21.16 0.80 10.51
CA ASN A 21 22.50 1.32 10.27
C ASN A 21 23.57 0.25 10.56
N GLY A 22 24.48 0.04 9.60
CA GLY A 22 25.52 -0.98 9.67
C GLY A 22 25.06 -2.41 9.35
N PHE A 23 23.76 -2.66 9.14
CA PHE A 23 23.29 -3.97 8.70
C PHE A 23 23.59 -4.17 7.20
N PRO A 24 24.07 -5.37 6.79
CA PRO A 24 24.41 -5.64 5.39
C PRO A 24 23.27 -5.34 4.41
N ILE A 25 22.03 -5.68 4.78
CA ILE A 25 20.85 -5.45 3.93
C ILE A 25 20.64 -3.96 3.64
N MET A 26 20.84 -3.10 4.63
CA MET A 26 20.64 -1.67 4.48
C MET A 26 21.78 -1.03 3.70
N ASN A 27 23.02 -1.45 3.95
CA ASN A 27 24.18 -0.98 3.17
C ASN A 27 24.00 -1.27 1.68
N VAL A 28 23.56 -2.49 1.34
CA VAL A 28 23.28 -2.85 -0.06
C VAL A 28 22.10 -2.04 -0.61
N ALA A 29 21.03 -1.85 0.16
CA ALA A 29 19.87 -1.05 -0.27
C ALA A 29 20.23 0.42 -0.51
N VAL A 30 21.08 1.03 0.33
CA VAL A 30 21.58 2.40 0.15
C VAL A 30 22.41 2.54 -1.12
N GLU A 31 23.32 1.60 -1.38
CA GLU A 31 24.14 1.66 -2.61
C GLU A 31 23.28 1.49 -3.86
N MET A 32 22.30 0.57 -3.84
CA MET A 32 21.32 0.44 -4.93
C MET A 32 20.49 1.72 -5.12
N ALA A 33 20.09 2.39 -4.03
CA ALA A 33 19.39 3.67 -4.09
C ALA A 33 20.24 4.76 -4.74
N LYS A 34 21.53 4.85 -4.39
CA LYS A 34 22.47 5.81 -5.00
C LYS A 34 22.65 5.55 -6.48
N GLU A 35 22.82 4.30 -6.90
CA GLU A 35 22.90 3.95 -8.32
C GLU A 35 21.63 4.35 -9.06
N LEU A 36 20.47 4.04 -8.49
CA LEU A 36 19.18 4.36 -9.10
C LEU A 36 18.92 5.87 -9.19
N ASP A 37 19.27 6.62 -8.15
CA ASP A 37 19.18 8.09 -8.14
C ASP A 37 20.13 8.71 -9.17
N LYS A 38 21.34 8.16 -9.36
CA LYS A 38 22.27 8.61 -10.41
C LYS A 38 21.69 8.40 -11.80
N LEU A 39 21.10 7.23 -12.04
CA LEU A 39 20.45 6.90 -13.33
C LEU A 39 19.26 7.81 -13.61
N ALA A 40 18.44 8.10 -12.59
CA ALA A 40 17.28 8.99 -12.74
C ALA A 40 17.65 10.46 -12.98
N ASN A 41 18.79 10.92 -12.45
CA ASN A 41 19.23 12.33 -12.52
C ASN A 41 20.08 12.68 -13.75
N GLY A 42 20.37 11.72 -14.64
CA GLY A 42 20.87 12.01 -15.99
C GLY A 42 22.08 12.94 -16.07
N LYS A 43 23.19 12.61 -15.40
CA LYS A 43 24.51 13.23 -15.68
C LYS A 43 25.37 12.45 -16.68
N SER A 44 24.88 11.33 -17.21
CA SER A 44 25.54 10.61 -18.29
C SER A 44 24.68 10.71 -19.55
N GLU A 45 25.28 11.12 -20.67
CA GLU A 45 24.64 11.21 -22.00
C GLU A 45 24.26 9.82 -22.58
N GLU A 46 24.57 8.74 -21.87
CA GLU A 46 24.23 7.38 -22.26
C GLU A 46 23.03 6.84 -21.47
N LYS A 47 22.00 6.36 -22.18
CA LYS A 47 20.93 5.55 -21.58
C LYS A 47 21.57 4.38 -20.81
N PRO A 48 21.13 4.08 -19.57
CA PRO A 48 21.66 2.96 -18.82
C PRO A 48 21.59 1.67 -19.64
N SER A 49 22.69 0.91 -19.68
CA SER A 49 22.70 -0.37 -20.38
C SER A 49 21.66 -1.31 -19.77
N LYS A 50 20.92 -2.04 -20.62
CA LYS A 50 19.91 -3.02 -20.18
C LYS A 50 20.48 -4.03 -19.19
N GLU A 51 21.75 -4.38 -19.32
CA GLU A 51 22.45 -5.31 -18.42
C GLU A 51 22.60 -4.75 -17.01
N SER A 52 22.95 -3.45 -16.87
CA SER A 52 23.09 -2.79 -15.57
C SER A 52 21.74 -2.71 -14.84
N LEU A 53 20.68 -2.33 -15.56
CA LEU A 53 19.31 -2.27 -15.01
C LEU A 53 18.81 -3.66 -14.58
N ASN A 54 19.08 -4.69 -15.38
CA ASN A 54 18.70 -6.07 -15.05
C ASN A 54 19.43 -6.58 -13.81
N SER A 55 20.74 -6.30 -13.68
CA SER A 55 21.50 -6.68 -12.49
C SER A 55 20.94 -6.01 -11.23
N LEU A 56 20.68 -4.71 -11.30
CA LEU A 56 20.07 -3.94 -10.21
C LEU A 56 18.68 -4.47 -9.85
N ARG A 57 17.85 -4.78 -10.86
CA ARG A 57 16.52 -5.38 -10.67
C ARG A 57 16.59 -6.69 -9.89
N VAL A 58 17.47 -7.60 -10.29
CA VAL A 58 17.60 -8.91 -9.63
C VAL A 58 18.02 -8.75 -8.16
N ASN A 59 18.92 -7.82 -7.86
CA ASN A 59 19.40 -7.60 -6.50
C ASN A 59 18.34 -6.96 -5.61
N ILE A 60 17.66 -5.91 -6.07
CA ILE A 60 16.57 -5.28 -5.31
C ILE A 60 15.45 -6.28 -5.09
N TYR A 61 15.05 -7.03 -6.13
CA TYR A 61 14.01 -8.05 -6.02
C TYR A 61 14.35 -9.13 -4.99
N ARG A 62 15.61 -9.59 -4.92
CA ARG A 62 16.03 -10.56 -3.90
C ARG A 62 15.89 -10.02 -2.47
N LEU A 63 16.24 -8.75 -2.25
CA LEU A 63 16.07 -8.12 -0.94
C LEU A 63 14.60 -7.91 -0.59
N GLU A 64 13.80 -7.45 -1.55
CA GLU A 64 12.35 -7.28 -1.39
C GLU A 64 11.70 -8.60 -1.00
N ARG A 65 11.99 -9.70 -1.73
CA ARG A 65 11.46 -11.04 -1.43
C ARG A 65 11.89 -11.56 -0.07
N LEU A 66 13.12 -11.28 0.35
CA LEU A 66 13.59 -11.62 1.69
C LEU A 66 12.79 -10.84 2.76
N CYS A 67 12.57 -9.55 2.56
CA CYS A 67 11.80 -8.73 3.50
C CYS A 67 10.31 -9.10 3.52
N ASP A 68 9.70 -9.41 2.36
CA ASP A 68 8.32 -9.94 2.26
C ASP A 68 8.18 -11.19 3.14
N SER A 69 9.15 -12.09 3.13
CA SER A 69 9.12 -13.29 3.99
C SER A 69 9.13 -12.95 5.49
N TRP A 70 9.74 -11.83 5.89
CA TRP A 70 9.76 -11.38 7.29
C TRP A 70 8.46 -10.72 7.73
N LEU A 71 7.64 -10.22 6.81
CA LEU A 71 6.31 -9.68 7.13
C LEU A 71 5.27 -10.81 7.29
N ASN A 72 5.50 -11.98 6.71
CA ASN A 72 4.54 -13.08 6.61
C ASN A 72 4.76 -14.20 7.65
N THR A 73 5.20 -13.87 8.87
CA THR A 73 5.52 -14.87 9.92
C THR A 73 4.45 -15.02 11.00
N GLY A 74 3.31 -14.34 10.89
CA GLY A 74 2.24 -14.39 11.89
C GLY A 74 1.15 -13.35 11.66
N HIS A 75 0.38 -13.01 12.69
CA HIS A 75 -0.61 -11.93 12.60
C HIS A 75 0.04 -10.61 12.23
N TYR A 76 -0.47 -9.97 11.17
CA TYR A 76 0.11 -8.75 10.60
C TYR A 76 0.27 -7.63 11.65
N SER A 77 -0.64 -7.51 12.62
CA SER A 77 -0.56 -6.53 13.72
C SER A 77 0.73 -6.62 14.54
N ASN A 78 1.38 -7.79 14.56
CA ASN A 78 2.58 -8.05 15.33
C ASN A 78 3.87 -7.76 14.54
N VAL A 79 3.76 -7.43 13.26
CA VAL A 79 4.90 -7.10 12.41
C VAL A 79 5.47 -5.74 12.85
N PRO A 80 6.75 -5.64 13.24
CA PRO A 80 7.35 -4.39 13.65
C PRO A 80 7.37 -3.32 12.54
N ASP A 81 7.05 -2.07 12.89
CA ASP A 81 7.00 -0.95 11.94
C ASP A 81 8.31 -0.74 11.19
N ARG A 82 9.46 -1.02 11.83
CA ARG A 82 10.78 -0.95 11.17
C ARG A 82 10.89 -1.91 9.97
N LEU A 83 10.28 -3.10 10.04
CA LEU A 83 10.30 -4.07 8.95
C LEU A 83 9.34 -3.66 7.84
N ARG A 84 8.16 -3.15 8.22
CA ARG A 84 7.19 -2.55 7.28
C ARG A 84 7.83 -1.41 6.48
N LEU A 85 8.55 -0.53 7.16
CA LEU A 85 9.25 0.60 6.54
C LEU A 85 10.38 0.15 5.62
N LEU A 86 11.22 -0.81 6.05
CA LEU A 86 12.27 -1.37 5.20
C LEU A 86 11.67 -2.00 3.93
N TYR A 87 10.55 -2.71 4.06
CA TYR A 87 9.84 -3.28 2.92
C TYR A 87 9.35 -2.21 1.95
N SER A 88 8.66 -1.17 2.44
CA SER A 88 8.21 -0.04 1.61
C SER A 88 9.35 0.67 0.90
N PHE A 89 10.50 0.81 1.55
CA PHE A 89 11.70 1.38 0.94
C PHE A 89 12.20 0.53 -0.24
N LEU A 90 12.25 -0.80 -0.09
CA LEU A 90 12.65 -1.70 -1.17
C LEU A 90 11.62 -1.71 -2.31
N CYS A 91 10.33 -1.64 -1.99
CA CYS A 91 9.26 -1.44 -2.97
C CYS A 91 9.42 -0.12 -3.74
N ALA A 92 9.81 0.97 -3.06
CA ALA A 92 10.07 2.25 -3.71
C ALA A 92 11.27 2.19 -4.67
N LEU A 93 12.32 1.44 -4.33
CA LEU A 93 13.43 1.17 -5.25
C LEU A 93 12.97 0.40 -6.49
N MET A 94 12.16 -0.65 -6.32
CA MET A 94 11.59 -1.40 -7.46
C MET A 94 10.67 -0.53 -8.31
N ALA A 95 9.79 0.26 -7.69
CA ALA A 95 8.88 1.15 -8.38
C ALA A 95 9.64 2.17 -9.22
N LYS A 96 10.68 2.80 -8.66
CA LYS A 96 11.52 3.76 -9.37
C LYS A 96 12.33 3.10 -10.51
N LEU A 97 12.84 1.89 -10.31
CA LEU A 97 13.54 1.14 -11.35
C LEU A 97 12.62 0.77 -12.51
N ASP A 98 11.45 0.22 -12.23
CA ASP A 98 10.49 -0.19 -13.26
C ASP A 98 9.95 1.02 -14.03
N PHE A 99 9.82 2.16 -13.38
CA PHE A 99 9.51 3.43 -14.05
C PHE A 99 10.61 3.84 -15.05
N LEU A 100 11.89 3.74 -14.69
CA LEU A 100 13.01 4.03 -15.61
C LEU A 100 13.07 3.04 -16.78
N CYS A 101 12.55 1.82 -16.60
CA CYS A 101 12.39 0.82 -17.64
C CYS A 101 11.11 0.99 -18.49
N GLU A 102 10.34 2.06 -18.25
CA GLU A 102 9.04 2.34 -18.89
C GLU A 102 7.97 1.25 -18.63
N ASP A 103 8.15 0.44 -17.58
CA ASP A 103 7.19 -0.56 -17.12
C ASP A 103 6.31 0.03 -16.00
N TYR A 104 5.40 0.91 -16.41
CA TYR A 104 4.58 1.70 -15.48
C TYR A 104 3.60 0.84 -14.66
N LEU A 105 3.13 -0.28 -15.20
CA LEU A 105 2.23 -1.19 -14.48
C LEU A 105 2.98 -1.93 -13.37
N SER A 106 4.17 -2.45 -13.64
CA SER A 106 5.01 -3.07 -12.59
C SER A 106 5.44 -2.02 -11.56
N SER A 107 5.74 -0.79 -12.00
CA SER A 107 6.03 0.33 -11.12
C SER A 107 4.88 0.62 -10.15
N LEU A 108 3.63 0.71 -10.65
CA LEU A 108 2.45 0.90 -9.80
C LEU A 108 2.24 -0.29 -8.85
N ARG A 109 2.39 -1.53 -9.34
CA ARG A 109 2.28 -2.73 -8.50
C ARG A 109 3.20 -2.65 -7.29
N PHE A 110 4.45 -2.23 -7.45
CA PHE A 110 5.36 -2.09 -6.32
C PHE A 110 4.99 -0.95 -5.38
N CYS A 111 4.34 0.11 -5.86
CA CYS A 111 3.76 1.12 -4.98
C CYS A 111 2.66 0.51 -4.11
N ASP A 112 1.74 -0.23 -4.73
CA ASP A 112 0.62 -0.87 -4.03
C ASP A 112 1.11 -1.87 -2.98
N GLU A 113 2.09 -2.72 -3.33
CA GLU A 113 2.71 -3.66 -2.39
C GLU A 113 3.32 -2.94 -1.17
N GLY A 114 4.09 -1.87 -1.42
CA GLY A 114 4.73 -1.09 -0.36
C GLY A 114 3.73 -0.37 0.55
N LEU A 115 2.62 0.12 -0.01
CA LEU A 115 1.55 0.79 0.75
C LEU A 115 0.67 -0.21 1.51
N LEU A 116 0.40 -1.39 0.93
CA LEU A 116 -0.51 -2.40 1.50
C LEU A 116 0.14 -3.18 2.64
N LYS A 117 1.40 -3.61 2.46
CA LYS A 117 2.13 -4.47 3.42
C LYS A 117 3.09 -3.71 4.31
N GLY A 118 3.37 -2.45 3.97
CA GLY A 118 4.34 -1.65 4.66
C GLY A 118 3.73 -0.40 5.28
N HIS A 119 4.39 0.73 5.05
CA HIS A 119 3.93 2.07 5.37
C HIS A 119 4.17 3.00 4.18
N ASP A 120 3.47 4.13 4.12
CA ASP A 120 3.89 5.16 3.18
C ASP A 120 5.26 5.71 3.61
N LEU A 121 6.01 6.25 2.66
CA LEU A 121 7.30 6.88 2.92
C LEU A 121 7.09 8.36 3.31
N GLU A 122 8.17 9.02 3.73
CA GLU A 122 8.11 10.44 4.13
C GLU A 122 7.39 11.30 3.08
N ASP A 123 6.60 12.25 3.56
CA ASP A 123 5.76 13.15 2.77
C ASP A 123 4.83 12.45 1.78
N GLU A 124 4.31 11.27 2.12
CA GLU A 124 3.41 10.49 1.25
C GLU A 124 4.04 10.19 -0.11
N SER A 125 5.36 9.95 -0.13
CA SER A 125 6.10 9.93 -1.40
C SER A 125 5.76 8.72 -2.27
N LEU A 126 5.36 7.58 -1.69
CA LEU A 126 4.96 6.41 -2.46
C LEU A 126 3.53 6.55 -3.01
N SER A 127 2.59 7.04 -2.20
CA SER A 127 1.21 7.28 -2.65
C SER A 127 1.10 8.44 -3.66
N LYS A 128 1.87 9.52 -3.49
CA LYS A 128 1.98 10.60 -4.50
C LYS A 128 2.57 10.07 -5.80
N PHE A 129 3.53 9.16 -5.73
CA PHE A 129 4.09 8.52 -6.91
C PHE A 129 3.08 7.62 -7.63
N ALA A 130 2.38 6.75 -6.90
CA ALA A 130 1.30 5.93 -7.45
C ALA A 130 0.23 6.79 -8.13
N SER A 131 -0.20 7.87 -7.47
CA SER A 131 -1.17 8.82 -8.02
C SER A 131 -0.67 9.46 -9.32
N HIS A 132 0.63 9.77 -9.40
CA HIS A 132 1.25 10.32 -10.59
C HIS A 132 1.28 9.29 -11.74
N LEU A 133 1.62 8.02 -11.47
CA LEU A 133 1.56 6.94 -12.46
C LEU A 133 0.15 6.78 -13.03
N CYS A 134 -0.85 6.66 -12.15
CA CYS A 134 -2.25 6.51 -12.54
C CYS A 134 -2.77 7.70 -13.36
N ARG A 135 -2.28 8.91 -13.09
CA ARG A 135 -2.75 10.12 -13.77
C ARG A 135 -2.14 10.32 -15.15
N TYR A 136 -0.87 9.97 -15.32
CA TYR A 136 -0.09 10.38 -16.50
C TYR A 136 0.43 9.23 -17.37
N PHE A 137 0.53 8.01 -16.84
CA PHE A 137 1.20 6.90 -17.51
C PHE A 137 0.30 5.68 -17.72
N ILE A 138 -0.68 5.48 -16.85
CA ILE A 138 -1.53 4.29 -16.88
C ILE A 138 -2.92 4.69 -17.40
N PRO A 139 -3.44 4.00 -18.42
CA PRO A 139 -4.78 4.28 -18.89
C PRO A 139 -5.81 3.94 -17.79
N PRO A 140 -6.86 4.76 -17.62
CA PRO A 140 -7.95 4.45 -16.71
C PRO A 140 -8.56 3.06 -17.00
N PRO A 141 -9.02 2.33 -15.96
CA PRO A 141 -9.61 1.01 -16.11
C PRO A 141 -10.72 0.98 -17.17
N PRO A 142 -10.78 -0.07 -18.02
CA PRO A 142 -11.82 -0.20 -19.06
C PRO A 142 -13.25 -0.16 -18.51
N GLU A 143 -13.46 -0.59 -17.25
CA GLU A 143 -14.77 -0.63 -16.62
C GLU A 143 -15.37 0.77 -16.39
N LEU A 144 -14.54 1.81 -16.26
CA LEU A 144 -15.00 3.19 -16.09
C LEU A 144 -15.63 3.76 -17.38
N PHE A 145 -15.30 3.21 -18.55
CA PHE A 145 -15.83 3.66 -19.84
C PHE A 145 -17.03 2.84 -20.32
N THR A 146 -17.23 1.64 -19.77
CA THR A 146 -18.25 0.68 -20.23
C THR A 146 -19.40 0.50 -19.26
N GLN A 147 -19.26 0.89 -18.00
CA GLN A 147 -20.39 0.95 -17.08
C GLN A 147 -21.22 2.20 -17.35
N ASN A 148 -22.22 2.06 -18.22
CA ASN A 148 -23.46 2.80 -18.04
C ASN A 148 -23.79 2.75 -16.54
N ASN A 149 -23.87 3.92 -15.89
CA ASN A 149 -24.12 4.17 -14.46
C ASN A 149 -25.43 3.54 -13.92
N LYS A 150 -25.69 2.27 -14.18
CA LYS A 150 -26.72 1.49 -13.52
C LYS A 150 -26.08 0.98 -12.25
N LYS A 151 -26.12 1.81 -11.21
CA LYS A 151 -25.94 1.35 -9.83
C LYS A 151 -26.71 0.04 -9.70
N PRO A 152 -26.10 -1.05 -9.20
CA PRO A 152 -26.85 -2.27 -8.94
C PRO A 152 -28.02 -1.91 -8.03
N THR A 153 -29.23 -2.00 -8.57
CA THR A 153 -30.47 -1.55 -7.91
C THR A 153 -30.90 -2.49 -6.79
N SER A 154 -30.25 -3.65 -6.66
CA SER A 154 -30.55 -4.66 -5.66
C SER A 154 -29.27 -5.23 -5.06
N PRO A 155 -29.28 -5.58 -3.77
CA PRO A 155 -28.19 -6.34 -3.16
C PRO A 155 -27.98 -7.67 -3.91
N PRO A 156 -26.75 -8.20 -3.93
CA PRO A 156 -26.47 -9.51 -4.51
C PRO A 156 -27.27 -10.60 -3.77
N PRO A 157 -27.59 -11.71 -4.45
CA PRO A 157 -28.28 -12.82 -3.82
C PRO A 157 -27.43 -13.40 -2.67
N PRO A 158 -28.06 -13.90 -1.59
CA PRO A 158 -27.35 -14.53 -0.50
C PRO A 158 -26.61 -15.80 -0.97
N LEU A 159 -25.39 -15.99 -0.47
CA LEU A 159 -24.62 -17.21 -0.64
C LEU A 159 -25.19 -18.35 0.22
N SER A 160 -24.82 -19.60 -0.08
CA SER A 160 -25.32 -20.79 0.65
C SER A 160 -24.97 -20.82 2.14
N ASN A 161 -23.91 -20.13 2.54
CA ASN A 161 -23.48 -19.96 3.94
C ASN A 161 -24.04 -18.69 4.60
N SER A 162 -24.96 -17.98 3.93
CA SER A 162 -25.59 -16.78 4.50
C SER A 162 -26.61 -17.17 5.55
N PHE A 163 -26.57 -16.49 6.68
CA PHE A 163 -27.58 -16.61 7.74
C PHE A 163 -28.20 -15.23 8.00
N PRO A 164 -29.49 -15.17 8.36
CA PRO A 164 -30.13 -13.90 8.69
C PRO A 164 -29.49 -13.29 9.93
N ILE A 165 -29.20 -11.99 9.88
CA ILE A 165 -28.74 -11.23 11.04
C ILE A 165 -29.98 -10.67 11.76
N GLN A 166 -29.99 -10.75 13.08
CA GLN A 166 -31.06 -10.18 13.90
C GLN A 166 -31.12 -8.66 13.71
N ILE A 167 -32.34 -8.12 13.63
CA ILE A 167 -32.59 -6.68 13.46
C ILE A 167 -33.38 -6.19 14.66
N GLU A 168 -32.87 -5.19 15.37
CA GLU A 168 -33.53 -4.60 16.54
C GLU A 168 -33.71 -3.09 16.35
N GLN A 169 -34.85 -2.57 16.83
CA GLN A 169 -35.13 -1.13 16.84
C GLN A 169 -34.74 -0.56 18.19
N LEU A 170 -33.67 0.24 18.24
CA LEU A 170 -33.20 0.91 19.46
C LEU A 170 -33.17 -0.01 20.71
N PRO A 171 -32.44 -1.14 20.68
CA PRO A 171 -32.36 -2.03 21.83
C PRO A 171 -31.74 -1.31 23.03
N SER A 172 -32.10 -1.73 24.24
CA SER A 172 -31.42 -1.25 25.44
C SER A 172 -29.95 -1.71 25.43
N LEU A 173 -29.07 -0.90 26.03
CA LEU A 173 -27.65 -1.25 26.12
C LEU A 173 -27.45 -2.60 26.83
N GLU A 174 -28.24 -2.88 27.86
CA GLU A 174 -28.20 -4.16 28.58
C GLU A 174 -28.58 -5.34 27.68
N PHE A 175 -29.64 -5.20 26.87
CA PHE A 175 -30.04 -6.22 25.93
C PHE A 175 -28.93 -6.49 24.91
N PHE A 176 -28.40 -5.44 24.28
CA PHE A 176 -27.30 -5.56 23.32
C PHE A 176 -26.08 -6.23 23.95
N TYR A 177 -25.71 -5.81 25.15
CA TYR A 177 -24.51 -6.30 25.83
C TYR A 177 -24.61 -7.80 26.14
N LYS A 178 -25.75 -8.23 26.72
CA LYS A 178 -25.96 -9.62 27.12
C LYS A 178 -26.21 -10.57 25.95
N ASN A 179 -26.99 -10.15 24.96
CA ASN A 179 -27.52 -11.05 23.93
C ASN A 179 -26.70 -11.04 22.63
N ASN A 180 -25.92 -9.99 22.36
CA ASN A 180 -25.19 -9.85 21.09
C ASN A 180 -23.69 -9.62 21.30
N TYR A 181 -23.31 -8.67 22.17
CA TYR A 181 -21.89 -8.33 22.39
C TYR A 181 -21.11 -9.46 23.07
N LEU A 182 -21.53 -9.89 24.27
CA LEU A 182 -20.85 -10.97 25.00
C LEU A 182 -20.81 -12.30 24.22
N PRO A 183 -21.89 -12.72 23.54
CA PRO A 183 -21.87 -13.95 22.73
C PRO A 183 -21.14 -13.81 21.38
N GLY A 184 -20.74 -12.59 20.98
CA GLY A 184 -20.09 -12.35 19.69
C GLY A 184 -21.02 -12.53 18.48
N LEU A 185 -22.32 -12.27 18.64
CA LEU A 185 -23.32 -12.42 17.58
C LEU A 185 -23.59 -11.09 16.86
N PRO A 186 -23.68 -11.08 15.52
CA PRO A 186 -23.96 -9.87 14.77
C PRO A 186 -25.41 -9.40 15.01
N LEU A 187 -25.60 -8.08 15.07
CA LEU A 187 -26.90 -7.41 15.22
C LEU A 187 -26.95 -6.17 14.34
N ILE A 188 -28.07 -5.96 13.64
CA ILE A 188 -28.39 -4.69 12.96
C ILE A 188 -29.25 -3.86 13.91
N ILE A 189 -28.74 -2.68 14.32
CA ILE A 189 -29.48 -1.73 15.15
C ILE A 189 -30.05 -0.63 14.27
N ASN A 190 -31.37 -0.56 14.20
CA ASN A 190 -32.08 0.52 13.51
C ASN A 190 -32.42 1.66 14.48
N GLY A 191 -32.56 2.87 13.92
CA GLY A 191 -33.04 4.05 14.64
C GLY A 191 -31.99 4.82 15.44
N MET A 192 -30.84 4.21 15.75
CA MET A 192 -29.82 4.82 16.63
C MET A 192 -29.21 6.11 16.06
N VAL A 193 -29.05 6.18 14.74
CA VAL A 193 -28.39 7.30 14.05
C VAL A 193 -29.36 8.31 13.45
N ASN A 194 -30.68 8.09 13.57
CA ASN A 194 -31.70 8.91 12.90
C ASN A 194 -31.71 10.38 13.33
N GLY A 195 -31.21 10.70 14.53
CA GLY A 195 -31.12 12.06 15.06
C GLY A 195 -29.71 12.66 15.04
N TRP A 196 -28.75 12.02 14.38
CA TRP A 196 -27.37 12.47 14.40
C TRP A 196 -27.15 13.59 13.38
N PRO A 197 -26.55 14.75 13.76
CA PRO A 197 -26.31 15.86 12.83
C PRO A 197 -25.48 15.49 11.59
N ALA A 198 -24.68 14.43 11.67
CA ALA A 198 -23.89 13.91 10.55
C ALA A 198 -24.75 13.41 9.38
N PHE A 199 -25.93 12.85 9.65
CA PHE A 199 -26.84 12.33 8.63
C PHE A 199 -27.77 13.41 8.03
N GLU A 200 -27.76 14.63 8.59
CA GLU A 200 -28.46 15.79 8.04
C GLU A 200 -27.56 16.66 7.16
N LYS A 201 -26.26 16.75 7.49
CA LYS A 201 -25.29 17.61 6.79
C LYS A 201 -24.91 17.14 5.38
N TRP A 202 -25.06 15.86 5.07
CA TRP A 202 -24.53 15.21 3.85
C TRP A 202 -25.65 14.64 2.98
N ARG A 203 -26.81 15.32 2.94
CA ARG A 203 -27.87 15.03 1.96
C ARG A 203 -27.54 15.59 0.59
#